data_AF-A0AAQ3VC52-F1
#
_entry.id   AF-A0AAQ3VC52-F1
#
_cell.length_a   1.000
_cell.length_b   1.000
_cell.length_c   1.000
_cell.angle_alpha   90.00
_cell.angle_beta   90.00
_cell.angle_gamma   90.00
#
_symmetry.space_group_name_H-M   'P 1'
#
loop_
_entity.id
_entity.type
_entity.pdbx_description
1 polymer ?
#
loop_
_entity_poly.entity_id
_entity_poly.type
_entity_poly.pdbx_seq_one_letter_code
_entity_poly.pdbx_strand_id
1 'polypeptide(L)'
;MNDSFFDLGGHSTTQLIYRLPEALHVDVPLRTLFERPTVARVSHVIETKKRTGSIDTMPQADFRAEAVLESSIRRALSVSSRPSTSPRAILLTGASGFLGAFLLRELLGQTDAKIYCLVRAGDGRRPSSG
;
A
#
# COMPACT_ATOMS: atom_id res chain seq x y z
N MET A 1 -19.73 19.38 0.98
CA MET A 1 -18.50 20.12 0.59
C MET A 1 -17.23 19.62 1.28
N ASN A 2 -17.34 18.97 2.45
CA ASN A 2 -16.23 18.24 3.08
C ASN A 2 -16.14 16.78 2.64
N ASP A 3 -17.01 16.36 1.72
CA ASP A 3 -17.05 14.99 1.21
C ASP A 3 -15.75 14.69 0.46
N SER A 4 -15.13 13.58 0.82
CA SER A 4 -13.95 13.09 0.13
C SER A 4 -14.33 12.66 -1.28
N PHE A 5 -13.47 12.93 -2.26
CA PHE A 5 -13.60 12.36 -3.60
C PHE A 5 -13.81 10.83 -3.56
N PHE A 6 -13.16 10.16 -2.61
CA PHE A 6 -13.26 8.72 -2.41
C PHE A 6 -14.64 8.29 -1.87
N ASP A 7 -15.29 9.13 -1.05
CA ASP A 7 -16.61 8.85 -0.46
C ASP A 7 -17.73 9.02 -1.50
N LEU A 8 -17.48 9.83 -2.54
CA LEU A 8 -18.42 10.09 -3.64
C LEU A 8 -18.28 9.08 -4.79
N GLY A 9 -17.58 7.96 -4.58
CA GLY A 9 -17.38 6.92 -5.60
C GLY A 9 -16.15 7.12 -6.49
N GLY A 10 -15.22 7.97 -6.07
CA GLY A 10 -13.97 8.25 -6.76
C GLY A 10 -12.87 7.23 -6.43
N HIS A 11 -13.04 5.96 -6.77
CA HIS A 11 -12.08 4.91 -6.42
C HIS A 11 -10.94 4.75 -7.44
N SER A 12 -11.09 5.30 -8.65
CA SER A 12 -10.11 5.14 -9.73
C SER A 12 -9.21 6.37 -9.85
N THR A 13 -8.13 6.36 -9.07
CA THR A 13 -7.09 7.40 -9.10
C THR A 13 -6.43 7.53 -10.47
N THR A 14 -6.34 6.43 -11.23
CA THR A 14 -5.87 6.44 -12.61
C THR A 14 -6.75 7.33 -13.50
N GLN A 15 -8.08 7.21 -13.42
CA GLN A 15 -8.98 8.05 -14.21
C GLN A 15 -8.88 9.53 -13.81
N LEU A 16 -8.69 9.80 -12.53
CA LEU A 16 -8.53 11.16 -12.01
C LEU A 16 -7.28 11.85 -12.60
N ILE A 17 -6.15 11.14 -12.68
CA ILE A 17 -4.88 11.67 -13.24
C ILE A 17 -5.04 12.09 -14.71
N TYR A 18 -5.82 11.33 -15.50
CA TYR A 18 -6.03 11.66 -16.90
C TYR A 18 -7.09 12.75 -17.12
N ARG A 19 -8.19 12.74 -16.34
CA ARG A 19 -9.31 13.65 -16.57
C ARG A 19 -9.12 15.05 -15.98
N LEU A 20 -8.38 15.19 -14.89
CA LEU A 20 -8.20 16.49 -14.23
C LEU A 20 -7.47 17.50 -15.13
N PRO A 21 -6.34 17.13 -15.78
CA PRO A 21 -5.63 18.03 -16.68
C PRO A 21 -6.45 18.36 -17.94
N GLU A 22 -7.19 17.39 -18.50
CA GLU A 22 -8.06 17.61 -19.67
C GLU A 22 -9.21 18.59 -19.36
N ALA A 23 -9.89 18.43 -18.23
CA ALA A 23 -11.05 19.24 -17.91
C ALA A 23 -10.67 20.64 -17.40
N LEU A 24 -9.59 20.75 -16.62
CA LEU A 24 -9.28 21.98 -15.86
C LEU A 24 -7.99 22.68 -16.31
N HIS A 25 -7.24 22.08 -17.25
CA HIS A 25 -5.97 22.60 -17.77
C HIS A 25 -4.92 22.83 -16.66
N VAL A 26 -4.99 22.03 -15.60
CA VAL A 26 -4.09 22.10 -14.44
C VAL A 26 -3.59 20.70 -14.13
N ASP A 27 -2.27 20.55 -14.19
CA ASP A 27 -1.61 19.34 -13.70
C ASP A 27 -1.61 19.36 -12.16
N VAL A 28 -2.26 18.40 -11.52
CA VAL A 28 -2.28 18.28 -10.05
C VAL A 28 -1.61 16.97 -9.67
N PRO A 29 -0.47 17.02 -8.92
CA PRO A 29 0.20 15.81 -8.48
C PRO A 29 -0.75 14.94 -7.65
N LEU A 30 -0.79 13.63 -7.95
CA LEU A 30 -1.66 12.66 -7.29
C LEU A 30 -1.52 12.68 -5.76
N ARG A 31 -0.31 12.93 -5.25
CA ARG A 31 -0.04 13.11 -3.82
C ARG A 31 -0.95 14.16 -3.18
N THR A 32 -1.13 15.31 -3.85
CA THR A 32 -1.97 16.40 -3.35
C THR A 32 -3.43 15.97 -3.17
N LEU A 33 -3.91 15.10 -4.06
CA LEU A 33 -5.27 14.57 -4.01
C LEU A 33 -5.46 13.60 -2.83
N PHE A 34 -4.43 12.82 -2.49
CA PHE A 34 -4.48 11.97 -1.30
C PHE A 34 -4.31 12.74 0.02
N GLU A 35 -3.45 13.76 0.05
CA GLU A 35 -3.23 14.60 1.24
C GLU A 35 -4.40 15.55 1.54
N ARG A 36 -5.15 15.92 0.49
CA ARG A 36 -6.25 16.89 0.55
C ARG A 36 -7.50 16.34 -0.16
N PRO A 37 -8.09 15.23 0.31
CA PRO A 37 -9.03 14.42 -0.49
C PRO A 37 -10.44 15.01 -0.63
N THR A 38 -10.73 16.12 0.06
CA THR A 38 -12.04 16.80 -0.02
C THR A 38 -12.10 17.71 -1.24
N VAL A 39 -13.26 17.79 -1.89
CA VAL A 39 -13.49 18.68 -3.04
C VAL A 39 -13.08 20.13 -2.76
N ALA A 40 -13.40 20.66 -1.57
CA ALA A 40 -13.05 22.04 -1.19
C ALA A 40 -11.53 22.28 -1.17
N ARG A 41 -10.75 21.34 -0.59
CA ARG A 41 -9.29 21.48 -0.50
C ARG A 41 -8.60 21.26 -1.86
N VAL A 42 -9.11 20.35 -2.69
CA VAL A 42 -8.61 20.18 -4.08
C VAL A 42 -8.87 21.43 -4.91
N SER A 43 -10.09 21.98 -4.84
CA SER A 43 -10.44 23.23 -5.53
C SER A 43 -9.53 24.38 -5.12
N HIS A 44 -9.27 24.54 -3.82
CA HIS A 44 -8.35 25.56 -3.33
C HIS A 44 -6.94 25.42 -3.92
N VAL A 45 -6.40 24.20 -4.00
CA VAL A 45 -5.08 23.95 -4.61
C VAL A 45 -5.06 24.31 -6.10
N ILE A 46 -6.12 23.97 -6.84
CA ILE A 46 -6.24 24.28 -8.27
C ILE A 46 -6.26 25.80 -8.49
N GLU A 47 -7.05 26.53 -7.69
CA GLU A 47 -7.12 27.99 -7.75
C GLU A 47 -5.78 28.65 -7.41
N THR A 48 -5.10 28.17 -6.35
CA THR A 48 -3.75 28.65 -6.01
C THR A 48 -2.77 28.42 -7.15
N LYS A 49 -2.74 27.21 -7.74
CA LYS A 49 -1.86 26.89 -8.88
C LYS A 49 -2.15 27.77 -10.09
N LYS A 50 -3.43 28.05 -10.41
CA LYS A 50 -3.81 28.97 -11.50
C LYS A 50 -3.34 30.40 -11.25
N ARG A 51 -3.34 30.86 -10.00
CA ARG A 51 -2.95 32.23 -9.64
C ARG A 51 -1.44 32.43 -9.51
N THR A 52 -0.71 31.45 -8.95
CA THR A 52 0.71 31.60 -8.58
C THR A 52 1.65 30.74 -9.41
N GLY A 53 1.13 29.82 -10.24
CA GLY A 53 1.91 28.83 -10.98
C GLY A 53 2.44 27.68 -10.12
N SER A 54 2.28 27.73 -8.79
CA SER A 54 2.92 26.82 -7.84
C SER A 54 1.92 26.14 -6.92
N ILE A 55 2.17 24.87 -6.58
CA ILE A 55 1.47 24.16 -5.51
C ILE A 55 2.37 24.17 -4.29
N ASP A 56 1.85 24.68 -3.19
CA ASP A 56 2.51 24.58 -1.89
C ASP A 56 2.50 23.11 -1.46
N THR A 57 3.64 22.45 -1.67
CA THR A 57 3.80 21.02 -1.46
C THR A 57 4.36 20.79 -0.07
N MET A 58 3.79 19.85 0.68
CA MET A 58 4.36 19.48 1.97
C MET A 58 5.80 18.96 1.80
N PRO A 59 6.68 19.16 2.81
CA PRO A 59 8.02 18.61 2.78
C PRO A 59 7.97 17.11 2.50
N GLN A 60 8.80 16.64 1.56
CA GLN A 60 8.85 15.23 1.21
C GLN A 60 9.44 14.45 2.38
N ALA A 61 8.64 13.54 2.96
CA ALA A 61 9.12 12.64 4.01
C ALA A 61 10.33 11.83 3.51
N ASP A 62 11.39 11.79 4.31
CA ASP A 62 12.54 10.92 4.07
C ASP A 62 12.29 9.56 4.72
N PHE A 63 11.60 8.70 4.00
CA PHE A 63 11.31 7.34 4.46
C PHE A 63 12.57 6.51 4.76
N ARG A 64 13.72 6.86 4.16
CA ARG A 64 14.98 6.14 4.44
C ARG A 64 15.54 6.57 5.79
N ALA A 65 15.48 7.85 6.12
CA ALA A 65 15.86 8.35 7.45
C ALA A 65 14.93 7.80 8.54
N GLU A 66 13.62 7.70 8.27
CA GLU A 66 12.63 7.16 9.21
C GLU A 66 12.72 5.63 9.40
N ALA A 67 13.27 4.91 8.43
CA ALA A 67 13.45 3.45 8.52
C ALA A 67 14.58 3.01 9.47
N VAL A 68 15.31 3.95 10.09
CA VAL A 68 16.39 3.64 11.03
C VAL A 68 15.79 3.26 12.38
N LEU A 69 15.84 1.96 12.71
CA LEU A 69 15.36 1.46 14.00
C LEU A 69 16.15 2.04 15.18
N GLU A 70 15.43 2.44 16.22
CA GLU A 70 16.00 2.88 17.49
C GLU A 70 16.83 1.76 18.16
N SER A 71 17.84 2.14 18.96
CA SER A 71 18.75 1.17 19.58
C SER A 71 18.04 0.16 20.51
N SER A 72 16.94 0.57 21.14
CA SER A 72 16.09 -0.27 22.00
C SER A 72 15.47 -1.43 21.21
N ILE A 73 14.90 -1.14 20.05
CA ILE A 73 14.26 -2.11 19.13
C ILE A 73 15.32 -3.06 18.56
N ARG A 74 16.46 -2.52 18.12
CA ARG A 74 17.56 -3.35 17.60
C ARG A 74 18.07 -4.35 18.63
N ARG A 75 18.22 -3.92 19.88
CA ARG A 75 18.65 -4.81 20.99
C ARG A 75 17.64 -5.93 21.22
N ALA A 76 16.35 -5.63 21.28
CA ALA A 76 15.30 -6.64 21.45
C ALA A 76 15.35 -7.72 20.35
N LEU A 77 15.59 -7.32 19.10
CA LEU A 77 15.74 -8.25 17.97
C LEU A 77 17.05 -9.05 18.01
N SER A 78 18.13 -8.48 18.55
CA SER A 78 19.42 -9.19 18.68
C SER A 78 19.41 -10.29 19.75
N VAL A 79 18.51 -10.20 20.73
CA VAL A 79 18.35 -11.18 21.81
C VAL A 79 17.47 -12.36 21.38
N SER A 80 16.54 -12.15 20.44
CA SER A 80 15.67 -13.21 19.90
C SER A 80 16.10 -13.63 18.50
N SER A 81 16.78 -14.77 18.45
CA SER A 81 16.90 -15.66 17.28
C SER A 81 18.00 -15.32 16.27
N ARG A 82 19.07 -16.13 16.28
CA ARG A 82 19.79 -16.40 15.03
C ARG A 82 18.79 -17.02 14.04
N PRO A 83 18.77 -16.59 12.76
CA PRO A 83 17.92 -17.22 11.77
C PRO A 83 18.24 -18.71 11.71
N SER A 84 17.22 -19.57 11.88
CA SER A 84 17.38 -21.00 11.64
C SER A 84 17.68 -21.20 10.16
N THR A 85 18.78 -21.88 9.86
CA THR A 85 19.14 -22.24 8.49
C THR A 85 18.27 -23.38 7.94
N SER A 86 17.55 -24.09 8.81
CA SER A 86 16.60 -25.16 8.46
C SER A 86 15.31 -25.02 9.29
N PRO A 87 14.37 -24.15 8.87
CA PRO A 87 13.11 -24.00 9.59
C PRO A 87 12.28 -25.29 9.51
N ARG A 88 11.76 -25.77 10.65
CA ARG A 88 10.83 -26.91 10.67
C ARG A 88 9.39 -26.52 10.31
N ALA A 89 9.07 -25.23 10.45
CA ALA A 89 7.76 -24.67 10.13
C ALA A 89 7.92 -23.25 9.56
N ILE A 90 7.13 -22.92 8.56
CA ILE A 90 7.11 -21.61 7.90
C ILE A 90 5.67 -21.09 7.90
N LEU A 91 5.45 -19.87 8.38
CA LEU A 91 4.18 -19.17 8.23
C LEU A 91 4.27 -18.26 7.00
N LEU A 92 3.48 -18.54 5.97
CA LEU A 92 3.42 -17.75 4.75
C LEU A 92 2.14 -16.90 4.73
N THR A 93 2.31 -15.58 4.69
CA THR A 93 1.21 -14.62 4.50
C THR A 93 1.17 -14.18 3.03
N GLY A 94 -0.04 -13.92 2.52
CA GLY A 94 -0.22 -13.53 1.12
C GLY A 94 0.03 -14.67 0.13
N ALA A 95 -0.10 -15.93 0.55
CA ALA A 95 0.10 -17.11 -0.30
C ALA A 95 -0.80 -17.13 -1.56
N SER A 96 -1.96 -16.47 -1.51
CA SER A 96 -2.87 -16.30 -2.65
C SER A 96 -2.54 -15.11 -3.56
N GLY A 97 -1.52 -14.33 -3.23
CA GLY A 97 -1.07 -13.18 -4.02
C GLY A 97 -0.07 -13.57 -5.12
N PHE A 98 0.28 -12.58 -5.95
CA PHE A 98 1.20 -12.77 -7.08
C PHE A 98 2.52 -13.44 -6.67
N LEU A 99 3.26 -12.83 -5.74
CA LEU A 99 4.55 -13.38 -5.28
C LEU A 99 4.36 -14.65 -4.42
N GLY A 100 3.35 -14.66 -3.56
CA GLY A 100 3.13 -15.72 -2.58
C GLY A 100 2.92 -17.10 -3.20
N ALA A 101 2.23 -17.19 -4.35
CA ALA A 101 2.00 -18.46 -5.04
C ALA A 101 3.31 -19.08 -5.54
N PHE A 102 4.22 -18.26 -6.09
CA PHE A 102 5.53 -18.74 -6.55
C PHE A 102 6.45 -19.08 -5.37
N LEU A 103 6.43 -18.28 -4.30
CA LEU A 103 7.18 -18.59 -3.09
C LEU A 103 6.73 -19.91 -2.46
N LEU A 104 5.42 -20.15 -2.37
CA LEU A 104 4.88 -21.41 -1.85
C LEU A 104 5.37 -22.60 -2.68
N ARG A 105 5.30 -22.50 -4.00
CA ARG A 105 5.80 -23.55 -4.91
C ARG A 105 7.27 -23.86 -4.66
N GLU A 106 8.10 -22.83 -4.52
CA GLU A 106 9.53 -23.01 -4.28
C GLU A 106 9.81 -23.62 -2.91
N LEU A 107 9.13 -23.14 -1.87
CA LEU A 107 9.28 -23.64 -0.51
C LEU A 107 8.87 -25.11 -0.38
N LEU A 108 7.83 -25.55 -1.10
CA LEU A 108 7.42 -26.95 -1.18
C LEU A 108 8.44 -27.83 -1.91
N GLY A 109 9.20 -27.26 -2.85
CA GLY A 109 10.22 -27.99 -3.63
C GLY A 109 11.61 -28.01 -3.00
N GLN A 110 11.94 -27.02 -2.17
CA GLN A 110 13.29 -26.83 -1.60
C GLN A 110 13.40 -27.13 -0.10
N THR A 111 12.28 -27.38 0.59
CA THR A 111 12.29 -27.57 2.05
C THR A 111 11.35 -28.68 2.48
N ASP A 112 11.72 -29.38 3.56
CA ASP A 112 10.82 -30.31 4.28
C ASP A 112 10.02 -29.61 5.39
N ALA A 113 10.03 -28.26 5.42
CA ALA A 113 9.36 -27.48 6.44
C ALA A 113 7.84 -27.59 6.29
N LYS A 114 7.12 -27.63 7.41
CA LYS A 114 5.66 -27.52 7.36
C LYS A 114 5.25 -26.08 7.06
N ILE A 115 4.61 -25.86 5.91
CA ILE A 115 4.19 -24.52 5.48
C ILE A 115 2.73 -24.29 5.88
N TYR A 116 2.51 -23.25 6.69
CA TYR A 116 1.20 -22.78 7.10
C TYR A 116 0.85 -21.53 6.31
N CYS A 117 -0.17 -21.63 5.45
CA CYS A 117 -0.65 -20.49 4.67
C CYS A 117 -1.82 -19.81 5.40
N LEU A 118 -1.60 -18.59 5.87
CA LEU A 118 -2.69 -17.77 6.42
C LEU A 118 -3.45 -17.13 5.28
N VAL A 119 -4.63 -17.67 4.96
CA VAL A 119 -5.55 -17.14 3.95
C VAL A 119 -6.79 -16.56 4.62
N ARG A 120 -7.31 -15.47 4.05
CA ARG A 120 -8.62 -14.96 4.45
C ARG A 120 -9.68 -15.84 3.78
N ALA A 121 -10.67 -16.29 4.55
CA ALA A 121 -11.84 -16.93 3.95
C ALA A 121 -12.51 -15.90 3.04
N GLY A 122 -12.75 -16.27 1.78
CA GLY A 122 -13.65 -15.50 0.93
C GLY A 122 -15.10 -15.76 1.35
N ASP A 123 -15.99 -14.81 1.07
CA ASP A 123 -17.43 -15.07 1.14
C ASP A 123 -17.83 -16.07 0.04
N GLY A 124 -17.86 -17.36 0.38
CA GLY A 124 -18.60 -18.40 -0.34
C GLY A 124 -17.89 -19.18 -1.46
N ARG A 125 -17.45 -20.41 -1.13
CA ARG A 125 -17.80 -21.62 -1.89
C ARG A 125 -17.64 -22.82 -0.96
N ARG A 126 -18.76 -23.38 -0.46
CA ARG A 126 -18.75 -24.75 0.05
C ARG A 126 -18.46 -25.68 -1.15
N PRO A 127 -17.59 -26.69 -1.01
CA PRO A 127 -17.44 -27.69 -2.05
C PRO A 127 -18.79 -28.41 -2.23
N SER A 128 -19.31 -28.41 -3.46
CA SER A 128 -20.44 -29.25 -3.84
C SER A 128 -19.98 -30.70 -3.79
N SER A 129 -20.50 -31.46 -2.82
CA SER A 129 -20.46 -32.91 -2.83
C SER A 129 -21.25 -33.42 -4.03
N GLY A 130 -20.54 -34.02 -4.98
CA GLY A 130 -21.07 -34.95 -5.97
C GLY A 130 -20.67 -36.36 -5.59
#